data_AF-A0A0M4G112-F1
#
_entry.id   AF-A0A0M4G112-F1
#
_cell.length_a   1.000
_cell.length_b   1.000
_cell.length_c   1.000
_cell.angle_alpha   90.00
_cell.angle_beta   90.00
_cell.angle_gamma   90.00
#
_symmetry.space_group_name_H-M   'P 1'
#
loop_
_entity.id
_entity.type
_entity.pdbx_description
1 polymer ?
#
loop_
_entity_poly.entity_id
_entity_poly.type
_entity_poly.pdbx_seq_one_letter_code
_entity_poly.pdbx_strand_id
1 'polypeptide(L)'
;MIMKKLQMIVAALIVALLVPSSTFAELSEDSKEGAYELREETIRKYSLDISETQYVKMPLGADILSTSIDHSNSERFFVHALVNTLEKRTQEMEFKLYRTDQDLDANIGDYKFLETVQLSYAEHLFHVFYIRAN
;
A
#
# COMPACT_ATOMS: atom_id res chain seq x y z
N MET A 1 36.43 19.92 63.08
CA MET A 1 35.37 19.13 62.42
C MET A 1 35.65 18.96 60.92
N ILE A 2 36.81 18.38 60.56
CA ILE A 2 37.27 18.25 59.14
C ILE A 2 37.71 16.80 58.81
N MET A 3 37.94 15.94 59.82
CA MET A 3 38.46 14.58 59.59
C MET A 3 37.43 13.52 59.16
N LYS A 4 36.11 13.79 59.19
CA LYS A 4 35.09 12.82 58.73
C LYS A 4 34.79 12.85 57.23
N LYS A 5 35.23 13.89 56.49
CA LYS A 5 35.00 13.97 55.03
C LYS A 5 36.08 13.30 54.18
N LEU A 6 37.27 13.04 54.75
CA LEU A 6 38.39 12.45 53.98
C LEU A 6 38.32 10.91 53.88
N GLN A 7 37.66 10.23 54.83
CA GLN A 7 37.48 8.77 54.77
C GLN A 7 36.38 8.30 53.80
N MET A 8 35.44 9.16 53.40
CA MET A 8 34.41 8.78 52.40
C MET A 8 34.89 8.87 50.95
N ILE A 9 35.94 9.65 50.66
CA ILE A 9 36.40 9.83 49.27
C ILE A 9 37.31 8.67 48.83
N VAL A 10 38.03 8.04 49.77
CA VAL A 10 38.91 6.91 49.44
C VAL A 10 38.14 5.61 49.20
N ALA A 11 36.95 5.43 49.80
CA ALA A 11 36.13 4.24 49.57
C ALA A 11 35.45 4.22 48.19
N ALA A 12 35.19 5.39 47.58
CA ALA A 12 34.57 5.47 46.25
C ALA A 12 35.58 5.22 45.10
N LEU A 13 36.89 5.42 45.34
CA LEU A 13 37.90 5.28 44.28
C LEU A 13 38.39 3.82 44.10
N ILE A 14 38.19 2.94 45.08
CA ILE A 14 38.66 1.54 45.01
C ILE A 14 37.61 0.62 44.37
N VAL A 15 36.32 0.97 44.42
CA VAL A 15 35.26 0.15 43.78
C VAL A 15 35.26 0.28 42.25
N ALA A 16 35.90 1.31 41.70
CA ALA A 16 36.00 1.51 40.24
C ALA A 16 37.08 0.64 39.56
N LEU A 17 37.91 -0.09 40.30
CA LEU A 17 39.03 -0.88 39.74
C LEU A 17 38.83 -2.40 39.78
N LEU A 18 37.64 -2.88 40.17
CA LEU A 18 37.34 -4.32 40.33
C LEU A 18 36.05 -4.76 39.64
N VAL A 19 35.61 -4.05 38.60
CA VAL A 19 34.55 -4.57 37.73
C VAL A 19 35.20 -5.40 36.62
N PRO A 20 34.92 -6.70 36.52
CA PRO A 20 35.43 -7.53 35.43
C PRO A 20 34.97 -6.97 34.08
N SER A 21 35.90 -6.93 33.13
CA SER A 21 35.80 -6.40 31.76
C SER A 21 34.86 -7.19 30.83
N SER A 22 33.82 -7.82 31.37
CA SER A 22 32.92 -8.69 30.61
C SER A 22 31.46 -8.45 30.97
N THR A 23 31.02 -7.19 30.97
CA THR A 23 29.59 -6.86 30.85
C THR A 23 29.37 -5.44 30.33
N PHE A 24 30.10 -5.05 29.28
CA PHE A 24 29.46 -4.20 28.28
C PHE A 24 28.67 -5.15 27.38
N ALA A 25 27.49 -5.53 27.85
CA ALA A 25 26.47 -6.01 26.93
C ALA A 25 26.22 -4.84 25.99
N GLU A 26 26.65 -5.03 24.76
CA GLU A 26 26.30 -4.24 23.60
C GLU A 26 24.87 -3.73 23.75
N LEU A 27 24.73 -2.43 24.00
CA LEU A 27 23.58 -1.71 23.48
C LEU A 27 23.81 -1.70 21.97
N SER A 28 23.49 -2.83 21.34
CA SER A 28 23.49 -2.94 19.89
C SER A 28 22.53 -1.87 19.39
N GLU A 29 23.10 -0.94 18.64
CA GLU A 29 22.41 -0.08 17.69
C GLU A 29 21.55 -0.97 16.77
N ASP A 30 20.35 -1.31 17.22
CA ASP A 30 19.33 -1.95 16.41
C ASP A 30 18.05 -1.10 16.45
N SER A 31 18.24 0.23 16.53
CA SER A 31 17.35 1.11 15.79
C SER A 31 17.71 0.93 14.32
N LYS A 32 17.14 -0.10 13.69
CA LYS A 32 16.84 -0.01 12.26
C LYS A 32 15.91 1.19 12.13
N GLU A 33 16.50 2.37 12.00
CA GLU A 33 15.87 3.50 11.35
C GLU A 33 15.27 2.89 10.09
N GLY A 34 13.95 2.69 10.11
CA GLY A 34 13.22 2.27 8.94
C GLY A 34 13.54 3.35 7.92
N ALA A 35 14.42 3.02 6.98
CA ALA A 35 14.69 3.88 5.85
C ALA A 35 13.32 4.16 5.27
N TYR A 36 12.84 5.39 5.48
CA TYR A 36 11.59 5.83 4.90
C TYR A 36 11.85 5.79 3.40
N GLU A 37 11.42 4.71 2.74
CA GLU A 37 11.35 4.71 1.29
C GLU A 37 10.51 5.91 0.92
N LEU A 38 11.14 6.88 0.24
CA LEU A 38 10.43 8.02 -0.30
C LEU A 38 9.38 7.46 -1.25
N ARG A 39 8.12 7.43 -0.80
CA ARG A 39 6.98 7.06 -1.61
C ARG A 39 6.33 8.35 -2.09
N GLU A 40 6.49 8.62 -3.37
CA GLU A 40 5.69 9.63 -4.04
C GLU A 40 4.42 8.94 -4.54
N GLU A 41 3.34 9.06 -3.78
CA GLU A 41 2.06 8.45 -4.13
C GLU A 41 1.15 9.45 -4.84
N THR A 42 0.42 8.96 -5.84
CA THR A 42 -0.60 9.75 -6.54
C THR A 42 -1.77 8.88 -6.96
N ILE A 43 -2.93 9.49 -7.21
CA ILE A 43 -4.08 8.78 -7.77
C ILE A 43 -4.01 8.92 -9.30
N ARG A 44 -3.98 7.79 -10.00
CA ARG A 44 -4.07 7.74 -11.46
C ARG A 44 -5.40 7.18 -11.91
N LYS A 45 -5.87 7.73 -13.03
CA LYS A 45 -7.09 7.33 -13.71
C LYS A 45 -6.76 6.46 -14.92
N TYR A 46 -7.44 5.32 -15.05
CA TYR A 46 -7.29 4.37 -16.16
C TYR A 46 -8.64 4.17 -16.83
N SER A 47 -8.71 4.30 -18.16
CA SER A 47 -9.95 4.10 -18.91
C SER A 47 -10.29 2.63 -19.03
N LEU A 48 -11.58 2.32 -18.87
CA LEU A 48 -12.19 1.07 -19.26
C LEU A 48 -13.23 1.35 -20.34
N ASP A 49 -13.26 0.51 -21.36
CA ASP A 49 -14.30 0.46 -22.37
C ASP A 49 -15.50 -0.36 -21.87
N ILE A 50 -16.60 -0.36 -22.62
CA ILE A 50 -17.73 -1.24 -22.35
C ILE A 50 -17.48 -2.58 -23.07
N SER A 51 -16.49 -3.32 -22.61
CA SER A 51 -16.21 -4.69 -23.05
C SER A 51 -16.11 -5.63 -21.85
N GLU A 52 -16.40 -6.91 -22.08
CA GLU A 52 -16.55 -7.90 -21.01
C GLU A 52 -15.26 -8.15 -20.23
N THR A 53 -14.10 -8.12 -20.89
CA THR A 53 -12.79 -8.37 -20.27
C THR A 53 -11.76 -7.41 -20.81
N GLN A 54 -11.01 -6.78 -19.89
CA GLN A 54 -10.02 -5.77 -20.22
C GLN A 54 -8.78 -5.92 -19.36
N TYR A 55 -7.62 -5.71 -19.98
CA TYR A 55 -6.33 -5.78 -19.32
C TYR A 55 -5.73 -4.37 -19.26
N VAL A 56 -5.50 -3.89 -18.04
CA VAL A 56 -4.93 -2.57 -17.78
C VAL A 56 -3.55 -2.71 -17.16
N LYS A 57 -2.56 -2.14 -17.84
CA LYS A 57 -1.18 -2.09 -17.34
C LYS A 57 -1.02 -0.96 -16.32
N MET A 58 -0.71 -1.32 -15.08
CA MET A 58 -0.55 -0.39 -13.96
C MET A 58 0.84 -0.54 -13.33
N PRO A 59 1.36 0.47 -12.59
CA PRO A 59 2.56 0.29 -11.77
C PRO A 59 2.43 -0.90 -10.82
N LEU A 60 3.54 -1.61 -10.58
CA LEU A 60 3.54 -2.72 -9.63
C LEU A 60 3.14 -2.24 -8.23
N GLY A 61 2.25 -2.98 -7.58
CA GLY A 61 1.74 -2.60 -6.25
C GLY A 61 0.71 -1.47 -6.27
N ALA A 62 0.17 -1.10 -7.44
CA ALA A 62 -0.98 -0.21 -7.51
C ALA A 62 -2.18 -0.78 -6.74
N ASP A 63 -2.81 0.07 -5.92
CA ASP A 63 -4.00 -0.26 -5.13
C ASP A 63 -5.24 0.36 -5.78
N ILE A 64 -6.19 -0.49 -6.17
CA ILE A 64 -7.45 -0.07 -6.79
C ILE A 64 -8.35 0.57 -5.71
N LEU A 65 -8.84 1.78 -5.98
CA LEU A 65 -9.60 2.57 -5.01
C LEU A 65 -11.10 2.61 -5.33
N SER A 66 -11.45 2.98 -6.56
CA SER A 66 -12.85 3.22 -6.95
C SER A 66 -13.04 3.20 -8.46
N THR A 67 -14.29 3.24 -8.90
CA THR A 67 -14.67 3.47 -10.29
C THR A 67 -15.48 4.75 -10.44
N SER A 68 -15.43 5.37 -11.61
CA SER A 68 -16.30 6.50 -11.97
C SER A 68 -16.68 6.45 -13.44
N ILE A 69 -17.74 7.15 -13.81
CA ILE A 69 -18.14 7.36 -15.20
C ILE A 69 -17.91 8.83 -15.56
N ASP A 70 -17.36 9.07 -16.75
CA ASP A 70 -17.34 10.40 -17.37
C ASP A 70 -18.53 10.52 -18.32
N HIS A 71 -19.49 11.34 -17.93
CA HIS A 71 -20.74 11.58 -18.66
C HIS A 71 -20.60 12.57 -19.82
N SER A 72 -19.38 12.91 -20.23
CA SER A 72 -19.17 13.59 -21.51
C SER A 72 -19.60 12.71 -22.69
N ASN A 73 -19.55 13.26 -23.92
CA ASN A 73 -20.15 12.72 -25.16
C ASN A 73 -19.88 11.23 -25.51
N SER A 74 -19.02 10.51 -24.80
CA SER A 74 -18.69 9.10 -25.08
C SER A 74 -18.79 8.15 -23.88
N GLU A 75 -19.45 8.54 -22.78
CA GLU A 75 -19.70 7.70 -21.58
C GLU A 75 -18.59 6.68 -21.29
N ARG A 76 -17.51 7.11 -20.64
CA ARG A 76 -16.35 6.25 -20.39
C ARG A 76 -16.24 5.86 -18.93
N PHE A 77 -15.92 4.59 -18.70
CA PHE A 77 -15.62 4.08 -17.37
C PHE A 77 -14.15 4.39 -17.03
N PHE A 78 -13.92 4.68 -15.76
CA PHE A 78 -12.58 4.95 -15.27
C PHE A 78 -12.36 4.27 -13.92
N VAL A 79 -11.22 3.62 -13.78
CA VAL A 79 -10.74 3.11 -12.49
C VAL A 79 -9.68 4.06 -11.94
N HIS A 80 -9.79 4.34 -10.65
CA HIS A 80 -8.81 5.13 -9.90
C HIS A 80 -7.96 4.20 -9.06
N ALA A 81 -6.64 4.37 -9.13
CA ALA A 81 -5.70 3.60 -8.33
C ALA A 81 -4.67 4.50 -7.66
N LEU A 82 -4.33 4.19 -6.42
CA LEU A 82 -3.16 4.76 -5.74
C LEU A 82 -1.91 4.10 -6.30
N VAL A 83 -0.96 4.89 -6.77
CA VAL A 83 0.28 4.38 -7.38
C VAL A 83 1.49 5.11 -6.83
N ASN A 84 2.60 4.38 -6.71
CA ASN A 84 3.93 4.96 -6.49
C ASN A 84 4.48 5.47 -7.84
N THR A 85 4.73 6.78 -7.96
CA THR A 85 5.22 7.42 -9.19
C THR A 85 6.67 7.04 -9.54
N LEU A 86 7.42 6.54 -8.55
CA LEU A 86 8.80 6.11 -8.72
C LEU A 86 8.91 4.68 -9.25
N GLU A 87 7.87 3.85 -9.09
CA GLU A 87 7.85 2.48 -9.61
C GLU A 87 7.84 2.48 -11.15
N LYS A 88 8.77 1.73 -11.74
CA LYS A 88 8.97 1.63 -13.20
C LYS A 88 8.49 0.31 -13.77
N ARG A 89 8.37 -0.72 -12.93
CA ARG A 89 7.78 -2.00 -13.28
C ARG A 89 6.27 -1.86 -13.32
N THR A 90 5.67 -2.76 -14.07
CA THR A 90 4.22 -2.77 -14.27
C THR A 90 3.67 -4.15 -13.96
N GLN A 91 2.43 -4.18 -13.48
CA GLN A 91 1.58 -5.37 -13.41
C GLN A 91 0.41 -5.19 -14.38
N GLU A 92 -0.16 -6.31 -14.80
CA GLU A 92 -1.41 -6.31 -15.55
C GLU A 92 -2.57 -6.63 -14.60
N MET A 93 -3.61 -5.82 -14.71
CA MET A 93 -4.84 -5.96 -13.93
C MET A 93 -5.96 -6.29 -14.91
N GLU A 94 -6.66 -7.39 -14.66
CA GLU A 94 -7.81 -7.80 -15.44
C GLU A 94 -9.07 -7.22 -14.81
N PHE A 95 -9.88 -6.54 -15.61
CA PHE A 95 -11.15 -5.95 -15.23
C PHE A 95 -12.27 -6.58 -16.03
N LYS A 96 -13.38 -6.86 -15.35
CA LYS A 96 -14.62 -7.33 -15.98
C LYS A 96 -15.79 -6.44 -15.57
N LEU A 97 -16.60 -6.09 -16.57
CA LEU A 97 -17.80 -5.29 -16.38
C LEU A 97 -19.00 -6.15 -16.76
N TYR A 98 -19.90 -6.36 -15.81
CA TYR A 98 -21.15 -7.07 -16.06
C TYR A 98 -22.33 -6.13 -15.87
N ARG A 99 -23.26 -6.15 -16.83
CA ARG A 99 -24.57 -5.52 -16.62
C ARG A 99 -25.36 -6.32 -15.60
N THR A 100 -26.27 -5.66 -14.88
CA THR A 100 -27.36 -6.39 -14.22
C THR A 100 -28.08 -7.24 -15.26
N ASP A 101 -28.41 -8.48 -14.87
CA ASP A 101 -29.02 -9.53 -15.71
C ASP A 101 -28.13 -10.13 -16.80
N GLN A 102 -26.82 -9.86 -16.80
CA GLN A 102 -25.84 -10.57 -17.63
C GLN A 102 -25.36 -11.85 -16.92
N ASP A 103 -25.24 -12.94 -17.67
CA ASP A 103 -24.62 -14.17 -17.16
C ASP A 103 -23.15 -13.91 -16.78
N LEU A 104 -22.75 -14.42 -15.62
CA LEU A 104 -21.38 -14.30 -15.12
C LEU A 104 -20.54 -15.48 -15.63
N ASP A 105 -19.25 -15.24 -15.85
CA ASP A 105 -18.31 -16.32 -16.15
C ASP A 105 -18.14 -17.24 -14.95
N ALA A 106 -17.88 -18.53 -15.22
CA ALA A 106 -17.71 -19.55 -14.18
C ALA A 106 -16.59 -19.23 -13.18
N ASN A 107 -15.61 -18.40 -13.57
CA ASN A 107 -14.46 -18.03 -12.75
C ASN A 107 -14.61 -16.66 -12.05
N ILE A 108 -15.80 -16.05 -12.05
CA ILE A 108 -15.99 -14.73 -11.41
C ILE A 108 -15.65 -14.73 -9.92
N GLY A 109 -15.72 -15.90 -9.25
CA GLY A 109 -15.36 -16.06 -7.84
C GLY A 109 -13.89 -15.78 -7.51
N ASP A 110 -13.00 -15.77 -8.50
CA ASP A 110 -11.59 -15.41 -8.32
C ASP A 110 -11.38 -13.90 -8.28
N TYR A 111 -12.36 -13.12 -8.74
CA TYR A 111 -12.29 -11.68 -8.84
C TYR A 111 -12.74 -11.00 -7.55
N LYS A 112 -12.18 -9.81 -7.33
CA LYS A 112 -12.66 -8.89 -6.31
C LYS A 112 -13.72 -7.98 -6.91
N PHE A 113 -14.87 -7.90 -6.24
CA PHE A 113 -15.86 -6.86 -6.54
C PHE A 113 -15.29 -5.49 -6.14
N LEU A 114 -15.41 -4.51 -7.04
CA LEU A 114 -14.99 -3.14 -6.81
C LEU A 114 -16.17 -2.26 -6.45
N GLU A 115 -17.08 -2.05 -7.41
CA GLU A 115 -18.17 -1.09 -7.27
C GLU A 115 -19.28 -1.37 -8.29
N THR A 116 -20.47 -0.79 -8.05
CA THR A 116 -21.54 -0.72 -9.06
C THR A 116 -21.72 0.72 -9.51
N VAL A 117 -21.77 0.92 -10.81
CA VAL A 117 -21.83 2.24 -11.44
C VAL A 117 -22.99 2.30 -12.44
N GLN A 118 -23.67 3.44 -12.49
CA GLN A 118 -24.87 3.64 -13.32
C GLN A 118 -24.56 4.57 -14.50
N LEU A 119 -24.84 4.12 -15.72
CA LEU A 119 -24.83 5.02 -16.89
C LEU A 119 -26.10 5.88 -16.87
N SER A 120 -25.92 7.20 -16.89
CA SER A 120 -26.99 8.19 -16.69
C SER A 120 -28.15 8.05 -17.67
N TYR A 121 -27.88 7.64 -18.90
CA TYR A 121 -28.88 7.62 -19.96
C TYR A 121 -29.57 6.28 -20.17
N ALA A 122 -29.04 5.20 -19.60
CA ALA A 122 -29.43 3.86 -20.04
C ALA A 122 -30.15 3.01 -18.98
N GLU A 123 -30.36 3.52 -17.76
CA GLU A 123 -30.81 2.70 -16.60
C GLU A 123 -29.96 1.42 -16.40
N HIS A 124 -28.78 1.35 -17.04
CA HIS A 124 -27.91 0.19 -16.98
C HIS A 124 -26.94 0.37 -15.81
N LEU A 125 -27.07 -0.55 -14.86
CA LEU A 125 -26.10 -0.75 -13.80
C LEU A 125 -25.02 -1.70 -14.29
N PHE A 126 -23.76 -1.34 -14.07
CA PHE A 126 -22.60 -2.17 -14.33
C PHE A 126 -21.90 -2.49 -13.02
N HIS A 127 -21.60 -3.76 -12.81
CA HIS A 127 -20.84 -4.27 -11.70
C HIS A 127 -19.40 -4.50 -12.17
N VAL A 128 -18.45 -3.86 -11.49
CA VAL A 128 -17.03 -3.89 -11.86
C VAL A 128 -16.29 -4.84 -10.95
N PHE A 129 -15.56 -5.77 -11.56
CA PHE A 129 -14.75 -6.77 -10.91
C PHE A 129 -13.30 -6.68 -11.39
N TYR A 130 -12.35 -7.05 -10.54
CA TYR A 130 -10.94 -7.04 -10.92
C TYR A 130 -10.11 -8.14 -10.25
N ILE A 131 -9.03 -8.54 -10.91
CA ILE A 131 -8.01 -9.42 -10.36
C ILE A 131 -6.63 -9.00 -10.90
N ARG A 132 -5.57 -9.37 -10.20
CA ARG A 132 -4.22 -9.28 -10.76
C ARG A 132 -4.06 -10.41 -11.77
N ALA A 133 -3.72 -10.10 -13.02
CA ALA A 133 -3.42 -11.12 -14.02
C ALA A 133 -2.12 -11.86 -13.62
N ASN A 134 -2.12 -13.19 -13.78
CA ASN A 134 -0.98 -14.06 -13.46
C ASN A 134 0.09 -14.04 -14.56
#